data_AF-A0A2M7IBN9-F1
#
_entry.id   AF-A0A2M7IBN9-F1
#
_cell.length_a   1.000
_cell.length_b   1.000
_cell.length_c   1.000
_cell.angle_alpha   90.00
_cell.angle_beta   90.00
_cell.angle_gamma   90.00
#
_symmetry.space_group_name_H-M   'P 1'
#
loop_
_entity.id
_entity.type
_entity.pdbx_description
1 polymer ?
#
loop_
_entity_poly.entity_id
_entity_poly.type
_entity_poly.pdbx_seq_one_letter_code
_entity_poly.pdbx_strand_id
1 'polypeptide(L)'
;MFNPTFVITNKILNNISKIEASEEVIRHSPLLPLWEKQFKEEALIRSAYHGTHIEGNNLHKDDAKDVLLGKDVIGRPRDIQEIINYRKVIDFIDEEAKKKIDKISEQIIKKLHRILTDKILVNEQIGEYRTKQVIIKNSANGEVTFRPPVPIEVPFLMREFVYWLGRDDKDKLHPILKAGIAHHELVRIHPFLDGNGRVSRVLATLILF
;
A
#
# COMPACT_ATOMS: atom_id res chain seq x y z
N MET A 1 -1.30 0.39 -24.16
CA MET A 1 -1.18 -0.77 -23.28
C MET A 1 -0.01 -0.57 -22.33
N PHE A 2 -0.24 -0.43 -21.02
CA PHE A 2 0.86 -0.31 -20.04
C PHE A 2 1.77 -1.54 -20.13
N ASN A 3 3.08 -1.28 -20.25
CA ASN A 3 4.13 -2.28 -20.31
C ASN A 3 5.36 -1.75 -19.56
N PRO A 4 5.64 -2.20 -18.33
CA PRO A 4 6.73 -1.67 -17.54
C PRO A 4 8.08 -2.01 -18.17
N THR A 5 8.98 -1.02 -18.22
CA THR A 5 10.38 -1.25 -18.63
C THR A 5 11.23 -1.36 -17.38
N PHE A 6 11.86 -2.51 -17.18
CA PHE A 6 12.74 -2.75 -16.05
C PHE A 6 13.87 -3.71 -16.45
N VAL A 7 14.97 -3.67 -15.71
CA VAL A 7 16.11 -4.56 -15.90
C VAL A 7 16.34 -5.33 -14.60
N ILE A 8 16.39 -6.65 -14.70
CA ILE A 8 16.76 -7.50 -13.58
C ILE A 8 18.28 -7.52 -13.50
N THR A 9 18.82 -6.98 -12.40
CA THR A 9 20.27 -6.99 -12.14
C THR A 9 20.64 -8.13 -11.20
N ASN A 10 21.91 -8.52 -11.15
CA ASN A 10 22.40 -9.51 -10.17
C ASN A 10 22.11 -9.10 -8.72
N LYS A 11 22.08 -7.79 -8.42
CA LYS A 11 21.69 -7.29 -7.10
C LYS A 11 20.23 -7.59 -6.78
N ILE A 12 19.33 -7.40 -7.75
CA ILE A 12 17.91 -7.73 -7.61
C ILE A 12 17.74 -9.24 -7.42
N LEU A 13 18.40 -10.06 -8.25
CA LEU A 13 18.34 -11.52 -8.13
C LEU A 13 18.83 -11.99 -6.76
N ASN A 14 19.99 -11.52 -6.30
CA ASN A 14 20.52 -11.87 -4.97
C ASN A 14 19.58 -11.45 -3.84
N ASN A 15 18.87 -10.32 -3.97
CA ASN A 15 17.89 -9.89 -2.98
C ASN A 15 16.65 -10.78 -2.98
N ILE A 16 16.11 -11.14 -4.16
CA ILE A 16 14.99 -12.07 -4.29
C ILE A 16 15.37 -13.42 -3.67
N SER A 17 16.53 -13.98 -4.01
CA SER A 17 16.98 -15.25 -3.43
C SER A 17 17.07 -15.23 -1.90
N LYS A 18 17.51 -14.12 -1.30
CA LYS A 18 17.55 -13.96 0.16
C LYS A 18 16.16 -13.85 0.78
N ILE A 19 15.24 -13.16 0.11
CA ILE A 19 13.85 -13.02 0.56
C ILE A 19 13.17 -14.39 0.53
N GLU A 20 13.23 -15.10 -0.60
CA GLU A 20 12.66 -16.45 -0.76
C GLU A 20 13.23 -17.43 0.25
N ALA A 21 14.55 -17.43 0.46
CA ALA A 21 15.17 -18.30 1.46
C ALA A 21 14.67 -18.00 2.89
N SER A 22 14.43 -16.73 3.21
CA SER A 22 13.93 -16.32 4.53
C SER A 22 12.45 -16.63 4.69
N GLU A 23 11.66 -16.43 3.62
CA GLU A 23 10.24 -16.77 3.57
C GLU A 23 10.02 -18.27 3.75
N GLU A 24 10.81 -19.11 3.07
CA GLU A 24 10.72 -20.56 3.18
C GLU A 24 10.97 -21.04 4.61
N VAL A 25 11.99 -20.49 5.29
CA VAL A 25 12.24 -20.77 6.71
C VAL A 25 11.03 -20.40 7.55
N ILE A 26 10.41 -19.23 7.33
CA ILE A 26 9.24 -18.79 8.08
C ILE A 26 8.03 -19.70 7.83
N ARG A 27 7.74 -20.04 6.56
CA ARG A 27 6.59 -20.88 6.17
C ARG A 27 6.65 -22.29 6.74
N HIS A 28 7.85 -22.84 6.89
CA HIS A 28 8.06 -24.19 7.39
C HIS A 28 8.50 -24.27 8.86
N SER A 29 8.60 -23.13 9.55
CA SER A 29 8.89 -23.10 10.98
C SER A 29 7.69 -23.56 11.81
N PRO A 30 7.86 -24.48 12.78
CA PRO A 30 6.79 -24.86 13.69
C PRO A 30 6.51 -23.71 14.67
N LEU A 31 5.52 -22.87 14.36
CA LEU A 31 5.09 -21.77 15.21
C LEU A 31 3.92 -22.19 16.10
N LEU A 32 4.03 -21.98 17.41
CA LEU A 32 2.86 -22.12 18.29
C LEU A 32 1.86 -20.99 17.98
N PRO A 33 0.54 -21.25 18.06
CA PRO A 33 -0.48 -20.25 17.74
C PRO A 33 -0.34 -18.92 18.51
N LEU A 34 0.17 -18.97 19.75
CA LEU A 34 0.44 -17.78 20.55
C LEU A 34 1.51 -16.88 19.91
N TRP A 35 2.61 -17.46 19.44
CA TRP A 35 3.70 -16.73 18.79
C TRP A 35 3.27 -16.18 17.43
N GLU A 36 2.50 -16.95 16.65
CA GLU A 36 1.96 -16.48 15.38
C GLU A 36 1.08 -15.23 15.57
N LYS A 37 0.18 -15.28 16.57
CA LYS A 37 -0.67 -14.13 16.93
C LYS A 37 0.18 -12.92 17.31
N GLN A 38 1.20 -13.11 18.16
CA GLN A 38 2.08 -12.02 18.59
C GLN A 38 2.83 -11.41 17.40
N PHE A 39 3.40 -12.21 16.51
CA PHE A 39 4.11 -11.71 15.33
C PHE A 39 3.18 -10.94 14.38
N LYS A 40 1.94 -11.39 14.20
CA LYS A 40 0.94 -10.65 13.39
C LYS A 40 0.59 -9.30 14.02
N GLU A 41 0.41 -9.25 15.34
CA GLU A 41 0.15 -8.00 16.06
C GLU A 41 1.34 -7.03 15.95
N GLU A 42 2.56 -7.52 16.14
CA GLU A 42 3.78 -6.70 15.98
C GLU A 42 3.97 -6.20 14.54
N ALA A 43 3.72 -7.06 13.54
CA ALA A 43 3.79 -6.70 12.13
C ALA A 43 2.76 -5.62 11.78
N LEU A 44 1.54 -5.73 12.31
CA LEU A 44 0.49 -4.72 12.15
C LEU A 44 0.92 -3.37 12.75
N ILE A 45 1.40 -3.36 14.00
CA ILE A 45 1.83 -2.11 14.67
C ILE A 45 2.91 -1.43 13.85
N ARG A 46 3.91 -2.19 13.39
CA ARG A 46 4.99 -1.65 12.55
C ARG A 46 4.46 -1.12 11.22
N SER A 47 3.55 -1.83 10.59
CA SER A 47 2.98 -1.45 9.29
C SER A 47 2.12 -0.18 9.40
N ALA A 48 1.27 -0.10 10.42
CA ALA A 48 0.44 1.08 10.66
C ALA A 48 1.31 2.29 11.01
N TYR A 49 2.25 2.15 11.95
CA TYR A 49 3.15 3.22 12.37
C TYR A 49 3.99 3.75 11.20
N HIS A 50 4.80 2.89 10.55
CA HIS A 50 5.67 3.37 9.46
C HIS A 50 4.86 3.79 8.22
N GLY A 51 3.73 3.13 7.97
CA GLY A 51 2.84 3.44 6.85
C GLY A 51 2.20 4.82 6.96
N THR A 52 1.94 5.35 8.15
CA THR A 52 1.42 6.71 8.34
C THR A 52 2.54 7.72 8.61
N HIS A 53 3.60 7.32 9.32
CA HIS A 53 4.70 8.23 9.69
C HIS A 53 5.45 8.78 8.46
N ILE A 54 5.63 7.98 7.41
CA ILE A 54 6.21 8.43 6.14
C ILE A 54 5.41 9.60 5.51
N GLU A 55 4.11 9.67 5.78
CA GLU A 55 3.21 10.72 5.27
C GLU A 55 3.10 11.92 6.23
N GLY A 56 3.88 11.95 7.32
CA GLY A 56 3.89 13.06 8.29
C GLY A 56 2.95 12.90 9.49
N ASN A 57 2.54 11.66 9.79
CA ASN A 57 1.86 11.35 11.06
C ASN A 57 2.88 11.41 12.22
N ASN A 58 2.57 12.21 13.24
CA ASN A 58 3.51 12.53 14.32
C ASN A 58 3.36 11.67 15.58
N LEU A 59 2.44 10.70 15.59
CA LEU A 59 2.32 9.77 16.73
C LEU A 59 3.61 8.97 16.90
N HIS A 60 3.97 8.66 18.13
CA HIS A 60 5.06 7.73 18.41
C HIS A 60 4.61 6.27 18.16
N LYS A 61 5.58 5.36 18.11
CA LYS A 61 5.28 3.93 17.89
C LYS A 61 4.41 3.35 19.01
N ASP A 62 4.66 3.77 20.26
CA ASP A 62 3.87 3.33 21.42
C ASP A 62 2.45 3.90 21.38
N ASP A 63 2.28 5.15 20.93
CA ASP A 63 0.97 5.74 20.69
C ASP A 63 0.19 4.95 19.63
N ALA A 64 0.83 4.61 18.51
CA ALA A 64 0.20 3.80 17.47
C ALA A 64 -0.21 2.41 17.99
N LYS A 65 0.62 1.79 18.85
CA LYS A 65 0.27 0.54 19.53
C LYS A 65 -0.95 0.73 20.44
N ASP A 66 -0.97 1.78 21.25
CA ASP A 66 -2.07 2.04 22.18
C ASP A 66 -3.39 2.32 21.43
N VAL A 67 -3.35 3.05 20.32
CA VAL A 67 -4.52 3.21 19.41
C VAL A 67 -5.02 1.85 18.92
N LEU A 68 -4.13 0.97 18.46
CA LEU A 68 -4.49 -0.36 17.96
C LEU A 68 -5.04 -1.29 19.04
N LEU A 69 -4.65 -1.08 20.31
CA LEU A 69 -5.19 -1.76 21.48
C LEU A 69 -6.50 -1.14 22.00
N GLY A 70 -6.99 -0.07 21.37
CA GLY A 70 -8.22 0.62 21.77
C GLY A 70 -8.08 1.49 23.01
N LYS A 71 -6.86 1.91 23.36
CA LYS A 71 -6.62 2.86 24.45
C LYS A 71 -6.74 4.30 23.95
N ASP A 72 -7.01 5.20 24.89
CA ASP A 72 -7.00 6.63 24.63
C ASP A 72 -5.57 7.14 24.44
N VAL A 73 -5.36 7.94 23.39
CA VAL A 73 -4.07 8.51 23.01
C VAL A 73 -4.24 10.00 22.75
N ILE A 74 -3.30 10.81 23.23
CA ILE A 74 -3.29 12.25 23.01
C ILE A 74 -2.59 12.52 21.68
N GLY A 75 -3.33 13.01 20.69
CA GLY A 75 -2.80 13.33 19.38
C GLY A 75 -3.81 14.05 18.50
N ARG A 76 -3.41 14.44 17.28
CA ARG A 76 -4.35 15.02 16.32
C ARG A 76 -5.40 13.96 15.98
N PRO A 77 -6.71 14.29 15.97
CA PRO A 77 -7.75 13.31 15.63
C PRO A 77 -7.51 12.61 14.28
N ARG A 78 -6.97 13.35 13.31
CA ARG A 78 -6.56 12.81 12.01
C ARG A 78 -5.47 11.74 12.14
N ASP A 79 -4.44 11.97 12.96
CA ASP A 79 -3.33 11.02 13.11
C ASP A 79 -3.79 9.69 13.73
N ILE A 80 -4.67 9.77 14.74
CA ILE A 80 -5.29 8.62 15.37
C ILE A 80 -6.16 7.86 14.36
N GLN A 81 -6.99 8.59 13.61
CA GLN A 81 -7.86 8.01 12.59
C GLN A 81 -7.07 7.30 11.47
N GLU A 82 -5.91 7.82 11.09
CA GLU A 82 -5.02 7.18 10.10
C GLU A 82 -4.52 5.81 10.55
N ILE A 83 -4.14 5.67 11.84
CA ILE A 83 -3.73 4.38 12.40
C ILE A 83 -4.91 3.39 12.43
N ILE A 84 -6.10 3.85 12.85
CA ILE A 84 -7.32 3.04 12.86
C ILE A 84 -7.66 2.57 11.43
N ASN A 85 -7.58 3.46 10.45
CA ASN A 85 -7.84 3.13 9.05
C ASN A 85 -6.82 2.13 8.49
N TYR A 86 -5.55 2.25 8.89
CA TYR A 86 -4.53 1.30 8.49
C TYR A 86 -4.81 -0.10 9.04
N ARG A 87 -5.29 -0.23 10.28
CA ARG A 87 -5.75 -1.52 10.81
C ARG A 87 -6.86 -2.12 9.97
N LYS A 88 -7.92 -1.34 9.72
CA LYS A 88 -9.06 -1.77 8.89
C LYS A 88 -8.63 -2.25 7.51
N VAL A 89 -7.63 -1.61 6.89
CA VAL A 89 -7.19 -2.00 5.54
C VAL A 89 -6.37 -3.28 5.56
N ILE A 90 -5.56 -3.53 6.60
CA ILE A 90 -4.85 -4.80 6.76
C ILE A 90 -5.83 -5.94 7.02
N ASP A 91 -6.86 -5.72 7.84
CA ASP A 91 -7.91 -6.72 8.07
C ASP A 91 -8.68 -7.03 6.77
N PHE A 92 -9.00 -6.01 5.99
CA PHE A 92 -9.59 -6.20 4.66
C PHE A 92 -8.68 -7.02 3.72
N ILE A 93 -7.37 -6.76 3.72
CA ILE A 93 -6.42 -7.55 2.91
C ILE A 93 -6.42 -9.02 3.35
N ASP A 94 -6.37 -9.30 4.65
CA ASP A 94 -6.37 -10.66 5.18
C ASP A 94 -7.66 -11.42 4.80
N GLU A 95 -8.81 -10.75 4.84
CA GLU A 95 -10.08 -11.31 4.38
C GLU A 95 -10.10 -11.59 2.88
N GLU A 96 -9.59 -10.67 2.07
CA GLU A 96 -9.58 -10.84 0.61
C GLU A 96 -8.57 -11.92 0.19
N ALA A 97 -7.40 -11.99 0.82
CA ALA A 97 -6.41 -13.04 0.54
C ALA A 97 -6.97 -14.45 0.82
N LYS A 98 -7.74 -14.63 1.90
CA LYS A 98 -8.43 -15.90 2.20
C LYS A 98 -9.44 -16.31 1.13
N LYS A 99 -10.03 -15.35 0.42
CA LYS A 99 -10.99 -15.61 -0.68
C LYS A 99 -10.29 -15.97 -2.00
N LYS A 100 -8.95 -15.99 -2.04
CA LYS A 100 -8.14 -16.17 -3.26
C LYS A 100 -8.55 -15.18 -4.34
N ILE A 101 -8.22 -13.90 -4.15
CA ILE A 101 -8.48 -12.85 -5.14
C ILE A 101 -8.00 -13.30 -6.51
N ASP A 102 -8.92 -13.54 -7.42
CA ASP A 102 -8.58 -13.93 -8.79
C ASP A 102 -7.89 -12.76 -9.53
N LYS A 103 -8.36 -11.51 -9.32
CA LYS A 103 -7.83 -10.30 -9.99
C LYS A 103 -7.99 -9.03 -9.15
N ILE A 104 -6.90 -8.28 -8.97
CA ILE A 104 -6.93 -6.91 -8.43
C ILE A 104 -7.60 -6.00 -9.47
N SER A 105 -8.68 -5.32 -9.09
CA SER A 105 -9.46 -4.43 -9.96
C SER A 105 -9.35 -2.95 -9.55
N GLU A 106 -9.81 -2.03 -10.40
CA GLU A 106 -9.94 -0.61 -10.04
C GLU A 106 -10.83 -0.43 -8.80
N GLN A 107 -11.86 -1.28 -8.64
CA GLN A 107 -12.75 -1.25 -7.49
C GLN A 107 -12.03 -1.61 -6.19
N ILE A 108 -11.11 -2.59 -6.23
CA ILE A 108 -10.29 -2.93 -5.07
C ILE A 108 -9.39 -1.75 -4.71
N ILE A 109 -8.70 -1.14 -5.68
CA ILE A 109 -7.82 0.01 -5.43
C ILE A 109 -8.61 1.19 -4.84
N LYS A 110 -9.79 1.49 -5.42
CA LYS A 110 -10.70 2.51 -4.88
C LYS A 110 -11.15 2.14 -3.47
N LYS A 111 -11.49 0.88 -3.19
CA LYS A 111 -11.89 0.40 -1.85
C LYS A 111 -10.78 0.54 -0.82
N LEU A 112 -9.53 0.20 -1.17
CA LEU A 112 -8.36 0.43 -0.32
C LEU A 112 -8.23 1.91 0.03
N HIS A 113 -8.34 2.80 -0.96
CA HIS A 113 -8.35 4.23 -0.72
C HIS A 113 -9.51 4.64 0.20
N ARG A 114 -10.74 4.14 -0.04
CA ARG A 114 -11.90 4.47 0.81
C ARG A 114 -11.65 4.16 2.28
N ILE A 115 -11.10 2.99 2.58
CA ILE A 115 -10.79 2.57 3.95
C ILE A 115 -9.69 3.46 4.54
N LEU A 116 -8.61 3.70 3.79
CA LEU A 116 -7.47 4.49 4.25
C LEU A 116 -7.82 5.95 4.54
N THR A 117 -8.78 6.53 3.80
CA THR A 117 -9.16 7.94 3.92
C THR A 117 -10.49 8.19 4.64
N ASP A 118 -11.10 7.14 5.18
CA ASP A 118 -12.35 7.23 5.95
C ASP A 118 -12.22 8.24 7.09
N LYS A 119 -13.17 9.17 7.21
CA LYS A 119 -13.17 10.26 8.21
C LYS A 119 -11.94 11.20 8.16
N ILE A 120 -11.15 11.16 7.08
CA ILE A 120 -9.99 12.05 6.87
C ILE A 120 -10.26 13.01 5.72
N LEU A 121 -10.82 12.51 4.62
CA LEU A 121 -11.18 13.32 3.45
C LEU A 121 -12.68 13.59 3.42
N VAL A 122 -13.09 14.57 2.59
CA VAL A 122 -14.51 14.80 2.29
C VAL A 122 -15.05 13.69 1.39
N ASN A 123 -16.34 13.36 1.52
CA ASN A 123 -16.94 12.18 0.90
C ASN A 123 -16.75 12.12 -0.62
N GLU A 124 -16.74 13.27 -1.29
CA GLU A 124 -16.59 13.38 -2.75
C GLU A 124 -15.17 12.99 -3.24
N GLN A 125 -14.20 12.95 -2.34
CA GLN A 125 -12.81 12.56 -2.63
C GLN A 125 -12.51 11.10 -2.25
N ILE A 126 -13.35 10.50 -1.39
CA ILE A 126 -13.11 9.17 -0.84
C ILE A 126 -13.35 8.12 -1.93
N GLY A 127 -12.27 7.51 -2.42
CA GLY A 127 -12.30 6.43 -3.41
C GLY A 127 -12.56 6.92 -4.83
N GLU A 128 -12.42 8.22 -5.08
CA GLU A 128 -12.61 8.81 -6.40
C GLU A 128 -11.30 9.37 -6.95
N TYR A 129 -11.12 9.22 -8.26
CA TYR A 129 -9.95 9.77 -8.93
C TYR A 129 -10.00 11.30 -8.90
N ARG A 130 -8.83 11.91 -8.77
CA ARG A 130 -8.71 13.36 -8.72
C ARG A 130 -9.19 13.99 -10.02
N THR A 131 -9.89 15.10 -9.89
CA THR A 131 -10.29 15.98 -11.00
C THR A 131 -9.42 17.22 -11.11
N LYS A 132 -8.48 17.39 -10.17
CA LYS A 132 -7.56 18.53 -10.07
C LYS A 132 -6.13 18.10 -10.31
N GLN A 133 -5.35 18.98 -10.94
CA GLN A 133 -3.93 18.72 -11.12
C GLN A 133 -3.19 18.85 -9.78
N VAL A 134 -2.22 17.97 -9.57
CA VAL A 134 -1.39 17.95 -8.35
C VAL A 134 0.08 18.01 -8.75
N ILE A 135 0.93 18.38 -7.79
CA ILE A 135 2.38 18.39 -7.92
C ILE A 135 2.98 17.75 -6.67
N ILE A 136 4.05 16.99 -6.84
CA ILE A 136 4.82 16.45 -5.73
C ILE A 136 5.97 17.41 -5.48
N LYS A 137 6.12 17.85 -4.23
CA LYS A 137 7.18 18.75 -3.81
C LYS A 137 8.14 18.05 -2.87
N ASN A 138 9.40 18.44 -2.90
CA ASN A 138 10.35 18.09 -1.87
C ASN A 138 10.01 18.85 -0.58
N SER A 139 9.79 18.12 0.51
CA SER A 139 9.41 18.70 1.80
C SER A 139 10.48 19.63 2.40
N ALA A 140 11.76 19.48 2.01
CA ALA A 140 12.87 20.27 2.57
C ALA A 140 13.04 21.64 1.91
N ASN A 141 12.86 21.75 0.59
CA ASN A 141 13.12 22.98 -0.16
C ASN A 141 11.90 23.49 -0.97
N GLY A 142 10.79 22.75 -0.98
CA GLY A 142 9.55 23.12 -1.68
C GLY A 142 9.60 22.97 -3.20
N GLU A 143 10.70 22.49 -3.78
CA GLU A 143 10.84 22.31 -5.23
C GLU A 143 9.91 21.23 -5.75
N VAL A 144 9.37 21.44 -6.95
CA VAL A 144 8.55 20.43 -7.63
C VAL A 144 9.43 19.31 -8.13
N THR A 145 9.38 18.16 -7.47
CA THR A 145 10.16 16.97 -7.82
C THR A 145 9.50 16.15 -8.91
N PHE A 146 8.16 16.18 -8.97
CA PHE A 146 7.41 15.40 -9.94
C PHE A 146 6.05 16.04 -10.25
N ARG A 147 5.63 15.96 -11.51
CA ARG A 147 4.30 16.35 -11.97
C ARG A 147 3.59 15.11 -12.50
N PRO A 148 2.60 14.58 -11.76
CA PRO A 148 1.80 13.47 -12.25
C PRO A 148 1.02 13.81 -13.54
N PRO A 149 0.53 12.79 -14.26
CA PRO A 149 -0.30 12.95 -15.46
C PRO A 149 -1.47 13.92 -15.24
N VAL A 150 -2.07 14.47 -16.30
CA VAL A 150 -3.22 15.37 -16.11
C VAL A 150 -4.45 14.57 -15.64
N PRO A 151 -5.39 15.18 -14.89
CA PRO A 151 -6.54 14.44 -14.32
C PRO A 151 -7.35 13.65 -15.33
N ILE A 152 -7.50 14.18 -16.56
CA ILE A 152 -8.27 13.55 -17.63
C ILE A 152 -7.66 12.22 -18.11
N GLU A 153 -6.36 12.01 -17.92
CA GLU A 153 -5.65 10.78 -18.29
C GLU A 153 -5.74 9.69 -17.22
N VAL A 154 -6.01 10.06 -15.95
CA VAL A 154 -5.96 9.14 -14.81
C VAL A 154 -6.87 7.91 -15.00
N PRO A 155 -8.15 8.03 -15.40
CA PRO A 155 -9.00 6.85 -15.59
C PRO A 155 -8.46 5.88 -16.65
N PHE A 156 -7.89 6.40 -17.73
CA PHE A 156 -7.29 5.57 -18.78
C PHE A 156 -6.03 4.85 -18.26
N LEU A 157 -5.14 5.58 -17.60
CA LEU A 157 -3.91 5.01 -17.03
C LEU A 157 -4.19 3.95 -15.96
N MET A 158 -5.19 4.18 -15.10
CA MET A 158 -5.58 3.21 -14.07
C MET A 158 -6.17 1.93 -14.67
N ARG A 159 -6.97 2.06 -15.74
CA ARG A 159 -7.48 0.90 -16.49
C ARG A 159 -6.35 0.07 -17.08
N GLU A 160 -5.38 0.74 -17.69
CA GLU A 160 -4.21 0.09 -18.30
C GLU A 160 -3.32 -0.60 -17.25
N PHE A 161 -3.14 0.05 -16.10
CA PHE A 161 -2.40 -0.47 -14.95
C PHE A 161 -3.07 -1.71 -14.36
N VAL A 162 -4.38 -1.66 -14.10
CA VAL A 162 -5.17 -2.78 -13.57
C VAL A 162 -5.23 -3.93 -14.58
N TYR A 163 -5.36 -3.61 -15.86
CA TYR A 163 -5.31 -4.62 -16.92
C TYR A 163 -3.97 -5.35 -16.91
N TRP A 164 -2.84 -4.65 -16.74
CA TRP A 164 -1.52 -5.27 -16.58
C TRP A 164 -1.42 -6.11 -15.30
N LEU A 165 -1.93 -5.63 -14.15
CA LEU A 165 -1.95 -6.39 -12.90
C LEU A 165 -2.68 -7.74 -13.04
N GLY A 166 -3.79 -7.76 -13.78
CA GLY A 166 -4.63 -8.93 -13.97
C GLY A 166 -4.23 -9.84 -15.15
N ARG A 167 -3.12 -9.58 -15.85
CA ARG A 167 -2.66 -10.50 -16.90
C ARG A 167 -2.09 -11.77 -16.28
N ASP A 168 -2.52 -12.89 -16.82
CA ASP A 168 -1.89 -14.19 -16.64
C ASP A 168 -0.90 -14.34 -17.81
N ASP A 169 0.32 -13.85 -17.62
CA ASP A 169 1.39 -13.99 -18.59
C ASP A 169 2.01 -15.39 -18.51
N LYS A 170 2.41 -15.93 -19.68
CA LYS A 170 3.11 -17.24 -19.78
C LYS A 170 4.49 -17.21 -19.11
N ASP A 171 5.05 -16.02 -18.93
CA ASP A 171 6.29 -15.72 -18.20
C ASP A 171 5.93 -14.97 -16.92
N LYS A 172 5.33 -15.66 -15.94
CA LYS A 172 4.84 -15.03 -14.70
C LYS A 172 5.95 -14.22 -14.02
N LEU A 173 5.74 -12.90 -13.96
CA LEU A 173 6.62 -12.03 -13.19
C LEU A 173 6.59 -12.43 -11.72
N HIS A 174 7.77 -12.54 -11.11
CA HIS A 174 7.90 -12.84 -9.69
C HIS A 174 7.08 -11.85 -8.82
N PRO A 175 6.33 -12.30 -7.79
CA PRO A 175 5.45 -11.44 -6.99
C PRO A 175 6.15 -10.19 -6.41
N ILE A 176 7.37 -10.34 -5.89
CA ILE A 176 8.21 -9.22 -5.43
C ILE A 176 8.43 -8.15 -6.51
N LEU A 177 8.75 -8.56 -7.75
CA LEU A 177 8.93 -7.63 -8.86
C LEU A 177 7.59 -6.98 -9.23
N LYS A 178 6.51 -7.77 -9.27
CA LYS A 178 5.17 -7.28 -9.58
C LYS A 178 4.70 -6.23 -8.55
N ALA A 179 4.91 -6.49 -7.26
CA ALA A 179 4.61 -5.56 -6.18
C ALA A 179 5.44 -4.27 -6.26
N GLY A 180 6.74 -4.36 -6.57
CA GLY A 180 7.60 -3.20 -6.74
C GLY A 180 7.19 -2.31 -7.93
N ILE A 181 6.88 -2.92 -9.07
CA ILE A 181 6.39 -2.20 -10.26
C ILE A 181 5.01 -1.58 -9.98
N ALA A 182 4.11 -2.32 -9.33
CA ALA A 182 2.78 -1.84 -8.99
C ALA A 182 2.82 -0.65 -8.03
N HIS A 183 3.69 -0.72 -7.03
CA HIS A 183 3.93 0.40 -6.11
C HIS A 183 4.39 1.64 -6.87
N HIS A 184 5.42 1.50 -7.72
CA HIS A 184 5.94 2.61 -8.51
C HIS A 184 4.89 3.20 -9.46
N GLU A 185 4.19 2.38 -10.22
CA GLU A 185 3.22 2.85 -11.21
C GLU A 185 2.04 3.58 -10.56
N LEU A 186 1.51 3.08 -9.42
CA LEU A 186 0.44 3.79 -8.72
C LEU A 186 0.91 5.17 -8.21
N VAL A 187 2.12 5.26 -7.65
CA VAL A 187 2.70 6.54 -7.21
C VAL A 187 2.90 7.50 -8.39
N ARG A 188 3.34 6.98 -9.55
CA ARG A 188 3.56 7.75 -10.78
C ARG A 188 2.25 8.29 -11.36
N ILE A 189 1.20 7.47 -11.43
CA ILE A 189 -0.14 7.90 -11.89
C ILE A 189 -0.73 8.91 -10.90
N HIS A 190 -0.52 8.67 -9.60
CA HIS A 190 -1.01 9.49 -8.50
C HIS A 190 -2.53 9.73 -8.60
N PRO A 191 -3.35 8.67 -8.62
CA PRO A 191 -4.75 8.76 -9.04
C PRO A 191 -5.67 9.53 -8.09
N PHE A 192 -5.29 9.68 -6.82
CA PHE A 192 -6.12 10.32 -5.79
C PHE A 192 -5.57 11.70 -5.39
N LEU A 193 -6.40 12.52 -4.72
CA LEU A 193 -5.99 13.83 -4.20
C LEU A 193 -5.04 13.74 -3.00
N ASP A 194 -5.19 12.71 -2.16
CA ASP A 194 -4.37 12.37 -1.00
C ASP A 194 -4.36 10.83 -0.86
N GLY A 195 -3.45 10.27 -0.06
CA GLY A 195 -3.44 8.85 0.28
C GLY A 195 -2.69 7.95 -0.72
N ASN A 196 -2.18 8.47 -1.84
CA ASN A 196 -1.50 7.68 -2.88
C ASN A 196 -0.32 6.84 -2.35
N GLY A 197 0.49 7.41 -1.43
CA GLY A 197 1.59 6.69 -0.79
C GLY A 197 1.12 5.52 0.08
N ARG A 198 0.05 5.73 0.86
CA ARG A 198 -0.56 4.66 1.68
C ARG A 198 -1.19 3.57 0.81
N VAL A 199 -1.94 3.95 -0.22
CA VAL A 199 -2.59 2.99 -1.13
C VAL A 199 -1.55 2.17 -1.89
N SER A 200 -0.44 2.78 -2.36
CA SER A 200 0.62 2.05 -3.08
C SER A 200 1.32 1.01 -2.21
N ARG A 201 1.63 1.34 -0.95
CA ARG A 201 2.21 0.38 0.01
C ARG A 201 1.25 -0.77 0.32
N VAL A 202 0.00 -0.45 0.60
CA VAL A 202 -1.04 -1.43 0.92
C VAL A 202 -1.36 -2.32 -0.29
N LEU A 203 -1.37 -1.77 -1.50
CA LEU A 203 -1.51 -2.55 -2.74
C LEU A 203 -0.32 -3.49 -2.97
N ALA A 204 0.91 -3.03 -2.70
CA ALA A 204 2.09 -3.89 -2.77
C ALA A 204 2.01 -5.03 -1.74
N THR A 205 1.56 -4.74 -0.52
CA THR A 205 1.28 -5.77 0.49
C THR A 205 0.25 -6.77 0.01
N LEU A 206 -0.86 -6.33 -0.59
CA LEU A 206 -1.89 -7.21 -1.12
C LEU A 206 -1.37 -8.15 -2.21
N ILE A 207 -0.43 -7.69 -3.05
CA ILE A 207 0.19 -8.53 -4.10
C ILE A 207 1.11 -9.61 -3.50
N LEU A 208 1.67 -9.36 -2.31
CA LEU A 208 2.59 -10.26 -1.61
C LEU A 208 1.88 -11.18 -0.60
N PHE A 209 0.58 -10.98 -0.37
CA PHE A 209 -0.21 -11.69 0.63
C PHE A 209 -0.66 -13.07 0.11
#